data_AF-A0A3Q3W9D9-F1
#
_entry.id   AF-A0A3Q3W9D9-F1
#
_cell.length_a   1.000
_cell.length_b   1.000
_cell.length_c   1.000
_cell.angle_alpha   90.00
_cell.angle_beta   90.00
_cell.angle_gamma   90.00
#
_symmetry.space_group_name_H-M   'P 1'
#
loop_
_entity.id
_entity.type
_entity.pdbx_description
1 polymer ?
#
loop_
_entity_poly.entity_id
_entity_poly.type
_entity_poly.pdbx_seq_one_letter_code
_entity_poly.pdbx_strand_id
1 'polypeptide(L)'
;MMSSEHLTSAWLLQLLVVLLKPCLAPAGPVKPLNGTECRAKGPASYILVFTGHWSPQAFPKQYPLLRPPAQWSKLIAVSHNHHFRLWEEGAPASVGVQNFAELGVTVEMMKVAKEARKRRAVGTMYRTAGIPNGIGHSSTELLMQPRYSLLSLMVKMIPSPDWFVGVDSINLCEGSQWKQEVTLDLQPYDAGTDSGFTFSSPNFLTSPQEKITRITSQMPNHPANSFYYPRLEKLPPIASIKITRQSRSPHHQTPMSNHILPNAISQHFSATPLDCEVSFWSSWGLCLGPCSRGGVRHRTRYILLRPANAGTPCPELEEQAECMPHSCMRLQ
;
A
#
# COMPACT_ATOMS: atom_id res chain seq x y z
N MET A 1 -74.48 -61.82 4.15
CA MET A 1 -74.72 -62.38 5.50
C MET A 1 -73.59 -61.91 6.41
N MET A 2 -73.95 -61.65 7.66
CA MET A 2 -73.25 -60.86 8.67
C MET A 2 -71.93 -61.45 9.21
N SER A 3 -71.27 -60.58 9.97
CA SER A 3 -70.39 -60.83 11.13
C SER A 3 -68.88 -60.88 10.81
N SER A 4 -68.08 -59.92 11.25
CA SER A 4 -67.75 -59.41 12.61
C SER A 4 -66.60 -60.18 13.27
N GLU A 5 -65.49 -59.45 13.42
CA GLU A 5 -64.41 -59.53 14.42
C GLU A 5 -63.48 -60.76 14.45
N HIS A 6 -62.17 -60.51 14.26
CA HIS A 6 -61.24 -60.28 15.38
C HIS A 6 -59.83 -59.86 14.89
N LEU A 7 -59.25 -58.90 15.63
CA LEU A 7 -57.88 -58.39 15.56
C LEU A 7 -56.81 -59.49 15.70
N THR A 8 -55.68 -59.38 14.99
CA THR A 8 -54.38 -58.92 15.54
C THR A 8 -53.21 -59.06 14.55
N SER A 9 -52.28 -58.11 14.69
CA SER A 9 -50.82 -58.21 14.47
C SER A 9 -50.21 -57.87 13.10
N ALA A 10 -49.62 -56.66 13.10
CA ALA A 10 -48.24 -56.35 12.72
C ALA A 10 -47.84 -56.31 11.24
N TRP A 11 -47.83 -55.09 10.67
CA TRP A 11 -46.72 -54.61 9.83
C TRP A 11 -46.40 -53.15 10.17
N LEU A 12 -45.24 -52.93 10.77
CA LEU A 12 -44.63 -51.63 11.02
C LEU A 12 -44.08 -51.06 9.70
N LEU A 13 -44.50 -49.84 9.34
CA LEU A 13 -43.73 -48.94 8.47
C LEU A 13 -43.15 -47.84 9.37
N GLN A 14 -41.83 -47.83 9.50
CA GLN A 14 -41.08 -46.83 10.26
C GLN A 14 -41.15 -45.47 9.55
N LEU A 15 -41.84 -44.51 10.16
CA LEU A 15 -41.72 -43.08 9.86
C LEU A 15 -40.82 -42.46 10.93
N LEU A 16 -39.57 -42.20 10.57
CA LEU A 16 -38.57 -41.55 11.41
C LEU A 16 -38.85 -40.04 11.42
N VAL A 17 -39.59 -39.57 12.42
CA VAL A 17 -39.76 -38.14 12.71
C VAL A 17 -38.54 -37.67 13.51
N VAL A 18 -37.60 -36.99 12.83
CA VAL A 18 -36.49 -36.31 13.50
C VAL A 18 -37.02 -35.03 14.14
N LEU A 19 -37.20 -35.05 15.46
CA LEU A 19 -37.45 -33.85 16.26
C LEU A 19 -36.16 -33.01 16.32
N LEU A 20 -36.05 -32.02 15.43
CA LEU A 20 -35.09 -30.92 15.57
C LEU A 20 -35.48 -30.07 16.78
N LYS A 21 -34.86 -30.34 17.93
CA LYS A 21 -34.87 -29.42 19.07
C LYS A 21 -34.13 -28.14 18.67
N PRO A 22 -34.75 -26.95 18.72
CA PRO A 22 -34.00 -25.72 18.58
C PRO A 22 -33.19 -25.54 19.87
N CYS A 23 -31.87 -25.66 19.76
CA CYS A 23 -30.95 -25.29 20.84
C CYS A 23 -30.89 -23.77 20.90
N LEU A 24 -31.90 -23.15 21.52
CA LEU A 24 -31.84 -21.77 21.98
C LEU A 24 -30.89 -21.73 23.17
N ALA A 25 -29.60 -21.60 22.89
CA ALA A 25 -28.65 -21.17 23.89
C ALA A 25 -29.05 -19.73 24.31
N PRO A 26 -29.25 -19.44 25.60
CA PRO A 26 -29.44 -18.08 26.04
C PRO A 26 -28.16 -17.32 25.72
N ALA A 27 -28.27 -16.34 24.82
CA ALA A 27 -27.23 -15.33 24.64
C ALA A 27 -27.05 -14.67 26.01
N GLY A 28 -25.96 -15.02 26.71
CA GLY A 28 -25.55 -14.33 27.91
C GLY A 28 -25.46 -12.83 27.61
N PRO A 29 -25.67 -11.96 28.61
CA PRO A 29 -25.65 -10.52 28.41
C PRO A 29 -24.32 -10.15 27.75
N VAL A 30 -24.41 -9.65 26.52
CA VAL A 30 -23.27 -9.03 25.83
C VAL A 30 -22.80 -7.92 26.74
N LYS A 31 -21.68 -8.12 27.42
CA LYS A 31 -20.98 -7.03 28.10
C LYS A 31 -20.68 -5.99 27.03
N PRO A 32 -21.18 -4.75 27.14
CA PRO A 32 -20.76 -3.71 26.22
C PRO A 32 -19.24 -3.61 26.30
N LEU A 33 -18.58 -3.61 25.14
CA LEU A 33 -17.17 -3.20 25.00
C LEU A 33 -17.08 -1.72 25.42
N ASN A 34 -17.09 -1.47 26.73
CA ASN A 34 -16.89 -0.17 27.33
C ASN A 34 -15.42 0.22 27.10
N GLY A 35 -15.14 1.02 26.07
CA GLY A 35 -13.80 1.60 25.91
C GLY A 35 -13.47 2.41 24.65
N THR A 36 -14.26 2.40 23.58
CA THR A 36 -13.84 2.99 22.28
C THR A 36 -14.55 4.29 21.89
N GLU A 37 -15.57 4.72 22.63
CA GLU A 37 -16.30 5.94 22.31
C GLU A 37 -15.66 7.19 22.94
N CYS A 38 -15.39 8.18 22.09
CA CYS A 38 -14.87 9.47 22.52
C CYS A 38 -15.89 10.23 23.37
N ARG A 39 -15.47 10.66 24.56
CA ARG A 39 -16.27 11.42 25.55
C ARG A 39 -15.85 12.88 25.64
N ALA A 40 -15.13 13.39 24.64
CA ALA A 40 -14.71 14.78 24.62
C ALA A 40 -15.94 15.72 24.58
N LYS A 41 -15.89 16.81 25.34
CA LYS A 41 -17.03 17.74 25.49
C LYS A 41 -17.39 18.52 24.23
N GLY A 42 -16.47 18.62 23.28
CA GLY A 42 -16.68 19.42 22.06
C GLY A 42 -15.67 19.09 20.97
N PRO A 43 -15.80 19.73 19.80
CA PRO A 43 -14.92 19.49 18.67
C PRO A 43 -13.52 20.06 18.89
N ALA A 44 -12.54 19.48 18.19
CA ALA A 44 -11.15 19.94 18.17
C ALA A 44 -10.68 20.20 16.73
N SER A 45 -9.97 21.31 16.56
CA SER A 45 -9.30 21.66 15.31
C SER A 45 -7.89 21.10 15.30
N TYR A 46 -7.46 20.60 14.15
CA TYR A 46 -6.13 20.05 13.92
C TYR A 46 -5.56 20.56 12.60
N ILE A 47 -4.23 20.57 12.50
CA ILE A 47 -3.53 20.64 11.21
C ILE A 47 -2.99 19.26 10.93
N LEU A 48 -3.37 18.68 9.78
CA LEU A 48 -2.76 17.48 9.22
C LEU A 48 -1.72 17.91 8.21
N VAL A 49 -0.47 17.47 8.39
CA VAL A 49 0.62 17.60 7.44
C VAL A 49 0.98 16.21 6.93
N PHE A 50 0.93 16.01 5.61
CA PHE A 50 1.51 14.85 4.94
C PHE A 50 2.86 15.26 4.35
N THR A 51 3.89 14.46 4.61
CA THR A 51 5.23 14.67 4.07
C THR A 51 5.66 13.42 3.30
N GLY A 52 5.94 13.57 2.02
CA GLY A 52 6.56 12.54 1.19
C GLY A 52 8.07 12.50 1.42
N HIS A 53 8.60 11.29 1.61
CA HIS A 53 10.04 11.01 1.79
C HIS A 53 10.59 10.14 0.65
N TRP A 54 9.84 9.99 -0.44
CA TRP A 54 10.20 9.13 -1.56
C TRP A 54 11.32 9.80 -2.36
N SER A 55 12.55 9.34 -2.16
CA SER A 55 13.77 9.94 -2.72
C SER A 55 14.66 8.88 -3.40
N PRO A 56 15.54 9.27 -4.34
CA PRO A 56 16.53 8.37 -4.91
C PRO A 56 17.52 7.81 -3.88
N GLN A 57 17.73 8.50 -2.76
CA GLN A 57 18.60 8.05 -1.68
C GLN A 57 17.92 6.93 -0.87
N ALA A 58 16.66 7.12 -0.47
CA ALA A 58 15.94 6.11 0.32
C ALA A 58 15.41 4.95 -0.52
N PHE A 59 15.03 5.21 -1.78
CA PHE A 59 14.44 4.24 -2.70
C PHE A 59 15.07 4.36 -4.09
N PRO A 60 16.33 3.96 -4.27
CA PRO A 60 17.05 4.11 -5.54
C PRO A 60 16.52 3.21 -6.66
N LYS A 61 15.95 2.04 -6.33
CA LYS A 61 15.55 1.04 -7.33
C LYS A 61 14.40 1.58 -8.18
N GLN A 62 14.65 1.71 -9.48
CA GLN A 62 13.68 2.16 -10.48
C GLN A 62 13.00 3.49 -10.15
N TYR A 63 13.66 4.38 -9.39
CA TYR A 63 13.07 5.67 -8.99
C TYR A 63 12.56 6.45 -10.21
N PRO A 64 11.24 6.77 -10.30
CA PRO A 64 10.67 7.42 -11.49
C PRO A 64 11.18 8.85 -11.68
N LEU A 65 12.00 9.07 -12.70
CA LEU A 65 12.56 10.39 -13.01
C LEU A 65 11.75 11.15 -14.07
N LEU A 66 11.01 10.46 -14.93
CA LEU A 66 10.37 11.07 -16.10
C LEU A 66 9.12 10.31 -16.53
N ARG A 67 8.10 11.06 -16.98
CA ARG A 67 6.86 10.60 -17.63
C ARG A 67 6.07 9.51 -16.85
N PRO A 68 5.44 9.86 -15.71
CA PRO A 68 5.66 11.06 -14.89
C PRO A 68 6.81 10.86 -13.88
N PRO A 69 7.40 11.93 -13.34
CA PRO A 69 8.31 11.82 -12.20
C PRO A 69 7.57 11.32 -10.95
N ALA A 70 8.34 10.77 -10.00
CA ALA A 70 7.84 10.35 -8.69
C ALA A 70 7.12 11.52 -8.00
N GLN A 71 5.85 11.31 -7.65
CA GLN A 71 4.97 12.33 -7.09
C GLN A 71 3.82 11.68 -6.29
N TRP A 72 2.98 12.50 -5.67
CA TRP A 72 1.86 12.04 -4.84
C TRP A 72 0.55 12.62 -5.34
N SER A 73 -0.52 11.82 -5.29
CA SER A 73 -1.87 12.33 -5.53
C SER A 73 -2.28 13.34 -4.46
N LYS A 74 -3.47 13.94 -4.64
CA LYS A 74 -4.16 14.61 -3.53
C LYS A 74 -4.34 13.62 -2.38
N LEU A 75 -4.13 14.06 -1.15
CA LEU A 75 -4.53 13.28 0.02
C LEU A 75 -6.04 13.36 0.18
N ILE A 76 -6.67 12.23 0.50
CA ILE A 76 -8.06 12.17 0.95
C ILE A 76 -8.07 11.68 2.38
N ALA A 77 -8.76 12.40 3.26
CA ALA A 77 -9.00 11.97 4.63
C ALA A 77 -10.50 12.04 4.96
N VAL A 78 -10.99 11.13 5.77
CA VAL A 78 -12.39 11.05 6.17
C VAL A 78 -12.45 10.89 7.67
N SER A 79 -13.18 11.77 8.36
CA SER A 79 -13.53 11.56 9.76
C SER A 79 -14.77 10.68 9.86
N HIS A 80 -14.74 9.68 10.74
CA HIS A 80 -15.81 8.69 10.86
C HIS A 80 -15.86 8.05 12.25
N ASN A 81 -16.82 7.16 12.44
CA ASN A 81 -16.88 6.26 13.58
C ASN A 81 -16.66 4.80 13.15
N HIS A 82 -16.78 3.87 14.09
CA HIS A 82 -16.53 2.45 13.87
C HIS A 82 -17.49 1.75 12.88
N HIS A 83 -18.56 2.42 12.44
CA HIS A 83 -19.51 1.88 11.44
C HIS A 83 -19.12 2.19 10.00
N PHE A 84 -17.99 2.86 9.79
CA PHE A 84 -17.47 3.15 8.46
C PHE A 84 -15.98 2.82 8.42
N ARG A 85 -15.54 2.33 7.28
CA ARG A 85 -14.15 1.99 7.00
C ARG A 85 -13.83 2.39 5.58
N LEU A 86 -12.75 3.15 5.40
CA LEU A 86 -12.33 3.62 4.07
C LEU A 86 -11.63 2.50 3.31
N TRP A 87 -10.70 1.82 3.98
CA TRP A 87 -9.93 0.68 3.51
C TRP A 87 -9.36 -0.07 4.73
N GLU A 88 -8.94 -1.32 4.57
CA GLU A 88 -8.32 -2.12 5.64
C GLU A 88 -7.37 -3.16 5.03
N GLU A 89 -6.21 -3.34 5.68
CA GLU A 89 -5.26 -4.40 5.32
C GLU A 89 -5.92 -5.79 5.48
N GLY A 90 -5.82 -6.64 4.46
CA GLY A 90 -6.44 -7.96 4.44
C GLY A 90 -7.90 -7.99 3.96
N ALA A 91 -8.49 -6.85 3.60
CA ALA A 91 -9.81 -6.74 2.96
C ALA A 91 -9.68 -6.43 1.46
N PRO A 92 -10.64 -6.83 0.61
CA PRO A 92 -10.66 -6.41 -0.80
C PRO A 92 -10.91 -4.89 -0.90
N ALA A 93 -10.25 -4.24 -1.86
CA ALA A 93 -10.48 -2.82 -2.12
C ALA A 93 -11.91 -2.58 -2.65
N SER A 94 -12.60 -1.59 -2.09
CA SER A 94 -13.87 -1.11 -2.66
C SER A 94 -13.62 -0.47 -4.03
N VAL A 95 -14.67 -0.36 -4.86
CA VAL A 95 -14.60 0.35 -6.17
C VAL A 95 -14.05 1.77 -6.02
N GLY A 96 -14.36 2.45 -4.91
CA GLY A 96 -13.80 3.77 -4.62
C GLY A 96 -12.29 3.74 -4.35
N VAL A 97 -11.82 2.75 -3.57
CA VAL A 97 -10.41 2.54 -3.25
C VAL A 97 -9.63 2.15 -4.51
N GLN A 98 -10.14 1.21 -5.31
CA GLN A 98 -9.56 0.81 -6.60
C GLN A 98 -9.36 2.03 -7.52
N ASN A 99 -10.44 2.77 -7.81
CA ASN A 99 -10.38 3.94 -8.70
C ASN A 99 -9.40 5.01 -8.20
N PHE A 100 -9.23 5.14 -6.89
CA PHE A 100 -8.27 6.09 -6.33
C PHE A 100 -6.84 5.57 -6.39
N ALA A 101 -6.61 4.30 -6.08
CA ALA A 101 -5.31 3.64 -6.08
C ALA A 101 -4.71 3.57 -7.49
N GLU A 102 -5.53 3.31 -8.50
CA GLU A 102 -5.09 3.23 -9.90
C GLU A 102 -5.04 4.63 -10.56
N LEU A 103 -6.10 5.43 -10.41
CA LEU A 103 -6.31 6.65 -11.23
C LEU A 103 -6.30 7.96 -10.44
N GLY A 104 -6.29 7.92 -9.10
CA GLY A 104 -6.43 9.11 -8.24
C GLY A 104 -7.85 9.73 -8.29
N VAL A 105 -8.85 9.00 -8.79
CA VAL A 105 -10.23 9.48 -8.93
C VAL A 105 -11.03 9.21 -7.66
N THR A 106 -11.83 10.19 -7.21
CA THR A 106 -12.51 10.16 -5.90
C THR A 106 -14.03 10.10 -5.96
N VAL A 107 -14.61 10.03 -7.17
CA VAL A 107 -16.06 10.13 -7.37
C VAL A 107 -16.84 9.07 -6.58
N GLU A 108 -16.45 7.80 -6.70
CA GLU A 108 -17.15 6.72 -6.01
C GLU A 108 -16.93 6.77 -4.48
N MET A 109 -15.73 7.14 -4.02
CA MET A 109 -15.48 7.38 -2.59
C MET A 109 -16.40 8.46 -2.02
N MET A 110 -16.61 9.57 -2.74
CA MET A 110 -17.52 10.63 -2.31
C MET A 110 -18.96 10.15 -2.21
N LYS A 111 -19.41 9.32 -3.15
CA LYS A 111 -20.76 8.76 -3.17
C LYS A 111 -21.00 7.85 -1.96
N VAL A 112 -20.07 6.94 -1.67
CA VAL A 112 -20.14 6.05 -0.51
C VAL A 112 -20.11 6.87 0.80
N ALA A 113 -19.21 7.84 0.92
CA ALA A 113 -19.13 8.70 2.10
C ALA A 113 -20.41 9.53 2.32
N LYS A 114 -21.04 10.03 1.24
CA LYS A 114 -22.31 10.77 1.31
C LYS A 114 -23.44 9.88 1.84
N GLU A 115 -23.51 8.63 1.42
CA GLU A 115 -24.52 7.68 1.90
C GLU A 115 -24.27 7.28 3.36
N ALA A 116 -23.01 7.00 3.74
CA ALA A 116 -22.64 6.71 5.11
C ALA A 116 -22.87 7.90 6.07
N ARG A 117 -22.82 9.14 5.56
CA ARG A 117 -23.18 10.34 6.33
C ARG A 117 -24.66 10.39 6.69
N LYS A 118 -25.57 9.94 5.80
CA LYS A 118 -27.00 9.82 6.13
C LYS A 118 -27.24 8.84 7.29
N ARG A 119 -26.43 7.79 7.36
CA ARG A 119 -26.42 6.80 8.44
C ARG A 119 -25.63 7.25 9.68
N ARG A 120 -25.14 8.50 9.68
CA ARG A 120 -24.36 9.10 10.78
C ARG A 120 -23.10 8.29 11.15
N ALA A 121 -22.48 7.66 10.15
CA ALA A 121 -21.22 6.92 10.29
C ALA A 121 -20.00 7.75 9.86
N VAL A 122 -20.20 8.65 8.89
CA VAL A 122 -19.16 9.55 8.36
C VAL A 122 -19.44 11.00 8.76
N GLY A 123 -18.38 11.71 9.14
CA GLY A 123 -18.35 13.15 9.38
C GLY A 123 -18.01 13.94 8.11
N THR A 124 -16.80 14.47 8.07
CA THR A 124 -16.30 15.35 7.01
C THR A 124 -15.20 14.65 6.21
N MET A 125 -15.15 14.92 4.91
CA MET A 125 -14.06 14.51 4.03
C MET A 125 -13.18 15.72 3.73
N TYR A 126 -11.87 15.55 3.88
CA TYR A 126 -10.83 16.56 3.72
C TYR A 126 -9.94 16.20 2.54
N ARG A 127 -9.35 17.22 1.92
CA ARG A 127 -8.44 17.05 0.79
C ARG A 127 -7.27 18.02 0.88
N THR A 128 -6.12 17.59 0.38
CA THR A 128 -4.97 18.46 0.12
C THR A 128 -4.74 18.60 -1.38
N ALA A 129 -3.84 19.51 -1.77
CA ALA A 129 -3.22 19.48 -3.09
C ALA A 129 -2.31 18.24 -3.23
N GLY A 130 -2.12 17.75 -4.46
CA GLY A 130 -1.09 16.75 -4.73
C GLY A 130 0.30 17.37 -4.62
N ILE A 131 1.32 16.52 -4.43
CA ILE A 131 2.71 16.95 -4.32
C ILE A 131 3.41 16.52 -5.61
N PRO A 132 3.94 17.46 -6.43
CA PRO A 132 4.47 17.15 -7.76
C PRO A 132 5.86 16.48 -7.74
N ASN A 133 6.40 16.16 -6.56
CA ASN A 133 7.70 15.54 -6.36
C ASN A 133 7.62 14.46 -5.27
N GLY A 134 8.53 13.48 -5.30
CA GLY A 134 8.59 12.39 -4.32
C GLY A 134 8.89 12.89 -2.91
N ILE A 135 9.69 13.95 -2.79
CA ILE A 135 9.88 14.71 -1.55
C ILE A 135 9.05 15.99 -1.59
N GLY A 136 8.27 16.22 -0.54
CA GLY A 136 7.50 17.45 -0.39
C GLY A 136 6.46 17.30 0.71
N HIS A 137 5.65 18.33 0.92
CA HIS A 137 4.59 18.29 1.93
C HIS A 137 3.32 18.97 1.43
N SER A 138 2.19 18.58 2.02
CA SER A 138 0.91 19.24 1.88
C SER A 138 0.18 19.22 3.21
N SER A 139 -0.68 20.21 3.47
CA SER A 139 -1.42 20.28 4.72
C SER A 139 -2.89 20.67 4.51
N THR A 140 -3.71 20.35 5.51
CA THR A 140 -5.11 20.76 5.56
C THR A 140 -5.57 20.86 7.02
N GLU A 141 -6.57 21.71 7.27
CA GLU A 141 -7.20 21.83 8.58
C GLU A 141 -8.31 20.78 8.74
N LEU A 142 -8.32 20.09 9.88
CA LEU A 142 -9.34 19.13 10.25
C LEU A 142 -10.18 19.69 11.40
N LEU A 143 -11.48 19.42 11.37
CA LEU A 143 -12.40 19.69 12.47
C LEU A 143 -13.00 18.38 12.95
N MET A 144 -12.41 17.80 13.99
CA MET A 144 -12.82 16.52 14.55
C MET A 144 -13.98 16.72 15.53
N GLN A 145 -14.98 15.84 15.45
CA GLN A 145 -16.12 15.83 16.36
C GLN A 145 -16.04 14.58 17.24
N PRO A 146 -16.50 14.61 18.51
CA PRO A 146 -16.45 13.44 19.38
C PRO A 146 -17.10 12.20 18.76
N ARG A 147 -18.23 12.38 18.06
CA ARG A 147 -18.92 11.32 17.34
C ARG A 147 -18.11 10.69 16.20
N TYR A 148 -17.21 11.46 15.57
CA TYR A 148 -16.41 11.05 14.41
C TYR A 148 -14.93 11.20 14.76
N SER A 149 -14.50 10.47 15.78
CA SER A 149 -13.15 10.57 16.37
C SER A 149 -12.09 9.75 15.64
N LEU A 150 -12.50 8.84 14.75
CA LEU A 150 -11.61 8.09 13.88
C LEU A 150 -11.32 8.89 12.60
N LEU A 151 -10.09 8.78 12.11
CA LEU A 151 -9.65 9.35 10.85
C LEU A 151 -9.02 8.25 9.99
N SER A 152 -9.50 8.09 8.76
CA SER A 152 -8.84 7.28 7.74
C SER A 152 -8.35 8.18 6.62
N LEU A 153 -7.19 7.88 6.04
CA LEU A 153 -6.64 8.63 4.91
C LEU A 153 -5.95 7.72 3.89
N MET A 154 -5.82 8.25 2.68
CA MET A 154 -5.20 7.57 1.54
C MET A 154 -4.54 8.58 0.60
N VAL A 155 -3.38 8.22 0.06
CA VAL A 155 -2.63 8.99 -0.96
C VAL A 155 -2.07 8.00 -1.98
N LYS A 156 -2.44 8.14 -3.26
CA LYS A 156 -1.88 7.32 -4.34
C LYS A 156 -0.42 7.73 -4.60
N MET A 157 0.41 6.72 -4.80
CA MET A 157 1.77 6.87 -5.33
C MET A 157 1.73 7.03 -6.85
N ILE A 158 2.48 7.97 -7.41
CA ILE A 158 2.45 8.23 -8.86
C ILE A 158 3.89 8.27 -9.41
N PRO A 159 4.20 7.50 -10.48
CA PRO A 159 3.38 6.45 -11.06
C PRO A 159 3.40 5.18 -10.18
N SER A 160 2.33 4.39 -10.27
CA SER A 160 2.25 3.05 -9.70
C SER A 160 1.04 2.33 -10.33
N PRO A 161 1.04 0.98 -10.35
CA PRO A 161 -0.12 0.18 -10.76
C PRO A 161 -1.36 0.54 -9.93
N ASP A 162 -1.34 0.20 -8.64
CA ASP A 162 -2.43 0.45 -7.70
C ASP A 162 -1.90 0.75 -6.28
N TRP A 163 -0.69 1.30 -6.19
CA TRP A 163 -0.01 1.50 -4.90
C TRP A 163 -0.38 2.81 -4.23
N PHE A 164 -0.53 2.75 -2.92
CA PHE A 164 -0.89 3.91 -2.10
C PHE A 164 -0.22 3.86 -0.72
N VAL A 165 -0.25 4.98 -0.01
CA VAL A 165 0.05 5.06 1.42
C VAL A 165 -1.18 5.57 2.15
N GLY A 166 -1.33 5.21 3.42
CA GLY A 166 -2.46 5.70 4.17
C GLY A 166 -2.48 5.25 5.62
N VAL A 167 -3.57 5.60 6.28
CA VAL A 167 -3.89 5.12 7.63
C VAL A 167 -5.36 4.70 7.69
N ASP A 168 -5.65 3.53 8.28
CA ASP A 168 -7.01 3.09 8.62
C ASP A 168 -7.32 3.45 10.08
N SER A 169 -8.43 4.17 10.28
CA SER A 169 -9.13 4.29 11.57
C SER A 169 -8.31 4.75 12.78
N ILE A 170 -7.39 5.71 12.62
CA ILE A 170 -6.69 6.27 13.78
C ILE A 170 -7.62 7.10 14.67
N ASN A 171 -7.61 6.79 15.95
CA ASN A 171 -8.40 7.53 16.94
C ASN A 171 -7.61 8.74 17.49
N LEU A 172 -8.14 9.94 17.23
CA LEU A 172 -7.59 11.21 17.74
C LEU A 172 -8.13 11.59 19.13
N CYS A 173 -9.09 10.82 19.65
CA CYS A 173 -9.68 11.03 20.97
C CYS A 173 -9.36 9.86 21.90
N GLU A 174 -8.98 10.18 23.14
CA GLU A 174 -8.68 9.21 24.19
C GLU A 174 -9.47 9.56 25.43
N GLY A 175 -10.45 8.73 25.76
CA GLY A 175 -11.41 9.01 26.82
C GLY A 175 -12.14 10.33 26.55
N SER A 176 -11.90 11.34 27.39
CA SER A 176 -12.50 12.68 27.26
C SER A 176 -11.57 13.74 26.66
N GLN A 177 -10.38 13.35 26.21
CA GLN A 177 -9.36 14.29 25.72
C GLN A 177 -9.02 14.05 24.25
N TRP A 178 -8.76 15.16 23.56
CA TRP A 178 -8.23 15.17 22.20
C TRP A 178 -6.71 15.13 22.26
N LYS A 179 -6.09 14.18 21.57
CA LYS A 179 -4.63 14.02 21.51
C LYS A 179 -3.98 15.32 21.03
N GLN A 180 -2.87 15.73 21.64
CA GLN A 180 -2.20 16.99 21.29
C GLN A 180 -1.46 16.87 19.95
N GLU A 181 -0.81 15.74 19.73
CA GLU A 181 -0.05 15.45 18.51
C GLU A 181 -0.10 13.95 18.21
N VAL A 182 -0.15 13.61 16.92
CA VAL A 182 0.00 12.24 16.43
C VAL A 182 0.92 12.27 15.22
N THR A 183 1.99 11.48 15.26
CA THR A 183 2.95 11.34 14.15
C THR A 183 3.04 9.87 13.77
N LEU A 184 2.92 9.56 12.49
CA LEU A 184 2.98 8.18 11.97
C LEU A 184 3.83 8.13 10.72
N ASP A 185 4.74 7.16 10.70
CA ASP A 185 5.47 6.74 9.51
C ASP A 185 4.57 5.86 8.65
N LEU A 186 4.59 6.10 7.34
CA LEU A 186 3.76 5.41 6.38
C LEU A 186 4.59 4.47 5.51
N GLN A 187 3.97 3.34 5.18
CA GLN A 187 4.50 2.30 4.32
C GLN A 187 3.59 2.14 3.09
N PRO A 188 4.12 1.69 1.94
CA PRO A 188 3.32 1.44 0.75
C PRO A 188 2.40 0.22 0.93
N TYR A 189 1.22 0.30 0.34
CA TYR A 189 0.23 -0.76 0.23
C TYR A 189 -0.12 -0.98 -1.23
N ASP A 190 -0.39 -2.23 -1.55
CA ASP A 190 -0.94 -2.71 -2.81
C ASP A 190 -2.47 -2.85 -2.65
N ALA A 191 -3.25 -2.38 -3.63
CA ALA A 191 -4.71 -2.44 -3.55
C ALA A 191 -5.29 -3.81 -3.95
N GLY A 192 -4.48 -4.66 -4.59
CA GLY A 192 -4.87 -5.98 -5.08
C GLY A 192 -5.72 -5.94 -6.35
N THR A 193 -5.63 -4.86 -7.14
CA THR A 193 -6.47 -4.63 -8.33
C THR A 193 -5.69 -4.55 -9.63
N ASP A 194 -4.39 -4.24 -9.60
CA ASP A 194 -3.49 -4.29 -10.76
C ASP A 194 -2.18 -5.03 -10.42
N SER A 195 -1.80 -6.05 -11.19
CA SER A 195 -0.63 -6.90 -10.92
C SER A 195 0.66 -6.40 -11.58
N GLY A 196 0.74 -5.13 -11.97
CA GLY A 196 1.99 -4.50 -12.41
C GLY A 196 3.10 -4.62 -11.36
N PHE A 197 4.32 -4.97 -11.78
CA PHE A 197 5.45 -5.21 -10.86
C PHE A 197 6.23 -3.94 -10.51
N THR A 198 6.21 -2.95 -11.40
CA THR A 198 7.03 -1.74 -11.29
C THR A 198 6.19 -0.48 -11.31
N PHE A 199 6.76 0.63 -10.82
CA PHE A 199 6.10 1.94 -10.84
C PHE A 199 5.48 2.31 -12.20
N SER A 200 6.12 1.92 -13.31
CA SER A 200 5.70 2.27 -14.67
C SER A 200 5.21 1.06 -15.48
N SER A 201 4.79 -0.02 -14.81
CA SER A 201 4.21 -1.17 -15.51
C SER A 201 2.92 -0.76 -16.25
N PRO A 202 2.65 -1.34 -17.42
CA PRO A 202 1.35 -1.19 -18.06
C PRO A 202 0.26 -1.82 -17.19
N ASN A 203 -0.97 -1.33 -17.30
CA ASN A 203 -2.09 -1.85 -16.53
C ASN A 203 -2.31 -3.34 -16.80
N PHE A 204 -2.43 -4.13 -15.74
CA PHE A 204 -2.68 -5.56 -15.81
C PHE A 204 -3.64 -5.97 -14.68
N LEU A 205 -4.92 -6.11 -15.01
CA LEU A 205 -5.97 -6.39 -14.03
C LEU A 205 -5.68 -7.66 -13.21
N THR A 206 -5.73 -7.53 -11.88
CA THR A 206 -5.67 -8.67 -10.95
C THR A 206 -7.01 -9.39 -10.93
N SER A 207 -7.03 -10.68 -11.32
CA SER A 207 -8.26 -11.48 -11.40
C SER A 207 -8.04 -12.91 -10.85
N PRO A 208 -8.75 -13.32 -9.77
CA PRO A 208 -9.71 -12.53 -8.99
C PRO A 208 -9.01 -11.41 -8.22
N GLN A 209 -9.77 -10.37 -7.84
CA GLN A 209 -9.24 -9.27 -7.03
C GLN A 209 -8.61 -9.81 -5.73
N GLU A 210 -7.40 -9.35 -5.44
CA GLU A 210 -6.68 -9.68 -4.22
C GLU A 210 -7.05 -8.73 -3.07
N LYS A 211 -6.56 -9.05 -1.87
CA LYS A 211 -6.76 -8.22 -0.68
C LYS A 211 -5.74 -7.09 -0.69
N ILE A 212 -6.08 -5.99 -0.05
CA ILE A 212 -5.12 -4.93 0.25
C ILE A 212 -4.00 -5.51 1.10
N THR A 213 -2.76 -5.38 0.66
CA THR A 213 -1.59 -5.91 1.37
C THR A 213 -0.52 -4.85 1.54
N ARG A 214 0.22 -4.91 2.64
CA ARG A 214 1.38 -4.04 2.83
C ARG A 214 2.53 -4.51 1.94
N ILE A 215 3.12 -3.59 1.20
CA ILE A 215 4.35 -3.84 0.46
C ILE A 215 5.53 -3.71 1.43
N THR A 216 6.41 -4.70 1.42
CA THR A 216 7.60 -4.76 2.28
C THR A 216 8.87 -4.87 1.43
N SER A 217 10.04 -4.89 2.06
CA SER A 217 11.31 -5.04 1.35
C SER A 217 11.48 -6.40 0.70
N GLN A 218 10.71 -7.41 1.12
CA GLN A 218 10.85 -8.80 0.66
C GLN A 218 9.56 -9.35 0.04
N MET A 219 8.43 -8.66 0.18
CA MET A 219 7.13 -9.07 -0.37
C MET A 219 6.46 -7.89 -1.10
N PRO A 220 6.02 -8.06 -2.37
CA PRO A 220 6.09 -9.29 -3.17
C PRO A 220 7.53 -9.69 -3.56
N ASN A 221 7.83 -10.99 -3.60
CA ASN A 221 9.18 -11.56 -3.67
C ASN A 221 9.70 -11.79 -5.11
N HIS A 222 9.44 -10.86 -6.02
CA HIS A 222 9.93 -10.92 -7.39
C HIS A 222 11.08 -9.91 -7.62
N PRO A 223 12.20 -10.29 -8.26
CA PRO A 223 13.35 -9.39 -8.47
C PRO A 223 13.01 -8.08 -9.18
N ALA A 224 12.04 -8.10 -10.10
CA ALA A 224 11.62 -6.90 -10.81
C ALA A 224 10.82 -5.91 -9.95
N ASN A 225 10.27 -6.33 -8.80
CA ASN A 225 9.41 -5.47 -7.99
C ASN A 225 10.15 -4.24 -7.49
N SER A 226 9.53 -3.07 -7.61
CA SER A 226 10.18 -1.79 -7.30
C SER A 226 10.57 -1.64 -5.82
N PHE A 227 9.84 -2.30 -4.92
CA PHE A 227 10.12 -2.30 -3.49
C PHE A 227 10.84 -3.56 -2.99
N TYR A 228 11.31 -4.43 -3.89
CA TYR A 228 12.10 -5.60 -3.49
C TYR A 228 13.56 -5.22 -3.25
N TYR A 229 13.92 -5.12 -1.97
CA TYR A 229 15.24 -4.84 -1.43
C TYR A 229 15.64 -5.97 -0.46
N PRO A 230 16.18 -7.11 -0.96
CA PRO A 230 16.37 -8.32 -0.14
C PRO A 230 17.36 -8.14 1.02
N ARG A 231 18.24 -7.13 0.95
CA ARG A 231 19.20 -6.80 2.02
C ARG A 231 18.59 -5.98 3.15
N LEU A 232 17.39 -5.43 2.97
CA LEU A 232 16.70 -4.66 3.98
C LEU A 232 15.75 -5.57 4.78
N GLU A 233 15.87 -5.52 6.10
CA GLU A 233 14.89 -6.14 7.00
C GLU A 233 13.51 -5.48 6.87
N LYS A 234 13.48 -4.16 6.70
CA LYS A 234 12.27 -3.37 6.51
C LYS A 234 12.54 -2.17 5.60
N LEU A 235 11.52 -1.72 4.89
CA LEU A 235 11.60 -0.47 4.14
C LEU A 235 11.72 0.73 5.08
N PRO A 236 12.52 1.75 4.74
CA PRO A 236 12.42 3.04 5.42
C PRO A 236 11.02 3.63 5.20
N PRO A 237 10.54 4.54 6.07
CA PRO A 237 9.29 5.25 5.84
C PRO A 237 9.31 5.98 4.50
N ILE A 238 8.30 5.75 3.67
CA ILE A 238 8.19 6.42 2.35
C ILE A 238 7.46 7.75 2.43
N ALA A 239 6.66 7.93 3.48
CA ALA A 239 6.00 9.17 3.83
C ALA A 239 5.74 9.19 5.34
N SER A 240 5.31 10.33 5.87
CA SER A 240 4.83 10.45 7.24
C SER A 240 3.65 11.40 7.30
N ILE A 241 2.80 11.23 8.32
CA ILE A 241 1.82 12.25 8.70
C ILE A 241 2.14 12.82 10.06
N LYS A 242 1.81 14.10 10.24
CA LYS A 242 1.82 14.79 11.52
C LYS A 242 0.48 15.50 11.70
N ILE A 243 -0.22 15.20 12.79
CA ILE A 243 -1.51 15.76 13.13
C ILE A 243 -1.35 16.51 14.45
N THR A 244 -1.40 17.84 14.40
CA THR A 244 -1.16 18.70 15.58
C THR A 244 -2.41 19.49 15.93
N ARG A 245 -2.85 19.36 17.19
CA ARG A 245 -4.03 20.05 17.70
C ARG A 245 -3.78 21.56 17.76
N GLN A 246 -4.72 22.32 17.22
CA GLN A 246 -4.68 23.77 17.27
C GLN A 246 -5.23 24.29 18.60
N SER A 247 -4.53 25.25 19.20
CA SER A 247 -5.06 26.00 20.34
C SER A 247 -6.15 26.96 19.84
N ARG A 248 -7.26 27.07 20.57
CA ARG A 248 -8.27 28.10 20.27
C ARG A 248 -7.70 29.45 20.73
N SER A 249 -7.08 30.21 19.83
CA SER A 249 -6.83 31.64 20.08
C SER A 249 -8.13 32.43 19.86
N PRO A 250 -8.61 33.24 20.82
CA PRO A 250 -9.78 34.10 20.62
C PRO A 250 -9.54 35.32 19.71
N HIS A 251 -8.30 35.56 19.27
CA HIS A 251 -7.96 36.73 18.46
C HIS A 251 -7.12 36.40 17.22
N HIS A 252 -7.51 37.07 16.14
CA HIS A 252 -6.98 37.14 14.78
C HIS A 252 -7.32 36.01 13.79
N GLN A 253 -8.35 36.31 12.98
CA GLN A 253 -8.39 35.95 11.57
C GLN A 253 -7.26 36.68 10.85
N THR A 254 -6.11 36.03 10.70
CA THR A 254 -5.26 36.27 9.54
C THR A 254 -5.50 35.11 8.58
N PRO A 255 -5.61 35.36 7.25
CA PRO A 255 -5.61 34.28 6.29
C PRO A 255 -4.22 33.64 6.37
N MET A 256 -4.11 32.53 7.12
CA MET A 256 -2.87 31.79 7.23
C MET A 256 -2.50 31.30 5.83
N SER A 257 -1.32 31.73 5.38
CA SER A 257 -0.69 31.31 4.14
C SER A 257 -0.72 29.78 4.02
N ASN A 258 -1.10 29.27 2.85
CA ASN A 258 -1.21 27.84 2.50
C ASN A 258 0.12 27.05 2.52
N HIS A 259 1.16 27.58 3.16
CA HIS A 259 2.48 26.98 3.24
C HIS A 259 3.02 27.09 4.67
N ILE A 260 2.45 26.31 5.59
CA ILE A 260 3.13 26.00 6.85
C ILE A 260 4.26 25.04 6.51
N LEU A 261 5.42 25.60 6.17
CA LEU A 261 6.69 24.90 6.07
C LEU A 261 7.04 24.40 7.48
N PRO A 262 7.11 23.09 7.75
CA PRO A 262 7.80 22.63 8.95
C PRO A 262 9.24 23.14 8.87
N ASN A 263 9.74 23.75 9.96
CA ASN A 263 11.14 24.14 10.12
C ASN A 263 12.03 23.07 9.50
N ALA A 264 12.93 23.48 8.59
CA ALA A 264 13.79 22.61 7.81
C ALA A 264 14.38 21.50 8.69
N ILE A 265 13.74 20.34 8.68
CA ILE A 265 14.29 19.14 9.26
C ILE A 265 15.50 18.85 8.39
N SER A 266 16.69 18.85 8.99
CA SER A 266 17.89 18.26 8.37
C SER A 266 17.56 16.80 8.09
N GLN A 267 16.96 16.52 6.94
CA GLN A 267 16.48 15.20 6.59
C GLN A 267 17.67 14.41 6.08
N HIS A 268 18.38 13.78 7.02
CA HIS A 268 19.21 12.63 6.69
C HIS A 268 18.29 11.49 6.25
N PHE A 269 17.94 11.47 4.97
CA PHE A 269 17.30 10.31 4.37
C PHE A 269 18.29 9.13 4.49
N SER A 270 17.86 8.05 5.15
CA SER A 270 18.66 6.84 5.23
C SER A 270 18.90 6.33 3.81
N ALA A 271 20.16 6.36 3.37
CA ALA A 271 20.53 5.89 2.05
C ALA A 271 20.40 4.36 2.00
N THR A 272 19.62 3.83 1.06
CA THR A 272 19.44 2.39 0.87
C THR A 272 20.45 1.88 -0.13
N PRO A 273 21.41 1.02 0.25
CA PRO A 273 22.35 0.44 -0.69
C PRO A 273 21.63 -0.38 -1.76
N LEU A 274 22.05 -0.21 -3.03
CA LEU A 274 21.53 -0.96 -4.15
C LEU A 274 22.69 -1.54 -4.94
N ASP A 275 22.75 -2.86 -5.02
CA ASP A 275 23.81 -3.55 -5.73
C ASP A 275 23.55 -3.56 -7.24
N CYS A 276 24.61 -3.67 -8.03
CA CYS A 276 24.47 -3.86 -9.45
C CYS A 276 23.93 -5.25 -9.78
N GLU A 277 22.94 -5.32 -10.66
CA GLU A 277 22.48 -6.58 -11.27
C GLU A 277 22.84 -6.56 -12.75
N VAL A 278 23.36 -7.68 -13.27
CA VAL A 278 23.76 -7.86 -14.66
C VAL A 278 23.09 -9.08 -15.27
N SER A 279 22.95 -9.08 -16.60
CA SER A 279 22.41 -10.21 -17.34
C SER A 279 23.31 -11.45 -17.26
N PHE A 280 22.78 -12.58 -17.69
CA PHE A 280 23.63 -13.70 -18.08
C PHE A 280 24.57 -13.28 -19.22
N TRP A 281 25.70 -13.96 -19.30
CA TRP A 281 26.60 -13.84 -20.44
C TRP A 281 25.91 -14.23 -21.74
N SER A 282 26.25 -13.51 -22.81
CA SER A 282 25.94 -13.94 -24.17
C SER A 282 26.59 -15.30 -24.46
N SER A 283 26.12 -15.95 -25.53
CA SER A 283 26.92 -17.01 -26.14
C SER A 283 28.29 -16.46 -26.54
N TRP A 284 29.30 -17.33 -26.56
CA TRP A 284 30.61 -16.98 -27.09
C TRP A 284 30.49 -16.57 -28.56
N GLY A 285 31.16 -15.47 -28.91
CA GLY A 285 31.37 -15.08 -30.30
C GLY A 285 32.28 -16.06 -31.05
N LEU A 286 32.50 -15.76 -32.33
CA LEU A 286 33.41 -16.53 -33.16
C LEU A 286 34.84 -16.51 -32.57
N CYS A 287 35.52 -17.64 -32.66
CA CYS A 287 36.93 -17.72 -32.34
C CYS A 287 37.74 -17.09 -33.47
N LEU A 288 38.33 -15.93 -33.21
CA LEU A 288 39.08 -15.15 -34.19
C LEU A 288 40.57 -15.24 -33.89
N GLY A 289 41.37 -15.59 -34.89
CA GLY A 289 42.83 -15.65 -34.79
C GLY A 289 43.44 -16.58 -35.82
N PRO A 290 44.77 -16.55 -35.99
CA PRO A 290 45.47 -17.47 -36.87
C PRO A 290 45.60 -18.86 -36.23
N CYS A 291 45.53 -19.93 -37.04
CA CYS A 291 45.71 -21.31 -36.54
C CYS A 291 47.03 -21.53 -35.81
N SER A 292 48.10 -20.82 -36.21
CA SER A 292 49.44 -21.00 -35.66
C SER A 292 49.61 -20.48 -34.23
N ARG A 293 48.76 -19.55 -33.77
CA ARG A 293 48.87 -18.93 -32.43
C ARG A 293 47.61 -19.10 -31.58
N GLY A 294 46.62 -19.84 -32.07
CA GLY A 294 45.29 -19.86 -31.47
C GLY A 294 44.50 -18.58 -31.74
N GLY A 295 43.25 -18.58 -31.31
CA GLY A 295 42.35 -17.44 -31.41
C GLY A 295 41.79 -17.01 -30.06
N VAL A 296 41.08 -15.90 -30.09
CA VAL A 296 40.34 -15.36 -28.94
C VAL A 296 38.88 -15.27 -29.34
N ARG A 297 38.01 -15.61 -28.39
CA ARG A 297 36.57 -15.39 -28.49
C ARG A 297 36.14 -14.47 -27.36
N HIS A 298 35.12 -13.68 -27.63
CA HIS A 298 34.56 -12.72 -26.69
C HIS A 298 33.11 -13.07 -26.36
N ARG A 299 32.67 -12.74 -25.17
CA ARG A 299 31.25 -12.71 -24.79
C ARG A 299 30.97 -11.47 -23.96
N THR A 300 29.74 -11.01 -23.96
CA THR A 300 29.33 -9.79 -23.28
C THR A 300 28.09 -10.02 -22.42
N ARG A 301 27.88 -9.17 -21.43
CA ARG A 301 26.65 -9.07 -20.64
C ARG A 301 26.34 -7.61 -20.39
N TYR A 302 25.11 -7.29 -20.02
CA TYR A 302 24.68 -5.91 -19.80
C TYR A 302 24.13 -5.70 -18.40
N ILE A 303 24.11 -4.44 -17.97
CA ILE A 303 23.59 -4.05 -16.66
C ILE A 303 22.06 -4.06 -16.70
N LEU A 304 21.44 -4.82 -15.79
CA LEU A 304 20.00 -4.84 -15.55
C LEU A 304 19.60 -3.78 -14.52
N LEU A 305 20.41 -3.58 -13.48
CA LEU A 305 20.20 -2.60 -12.43
C LEU A 305 21.50 -1.90 -12.10
N ARG A 306 21.52 -0.57 -12.16
CA ARG A 306 22.69 0.22 -11.78
C ARG A 306 22.81 0.28 -10.26
N PRO A 307 24.04 0.23 -9.72
CA PRO A 307 24.25 0.34 -8.29
C PRO A 307 23.97 1.76 -7.80
N ALA A 308 23.60 1.90 -6.52
CA ALA A 308 23.38 3.18 -5.85
C ALA A 308 23.76 3.11 -4.37
N ASN A 309 23.99 4.28 -3.76
CA ASN A 309 24.16 4.44 -2.30
C ASN A 309 25.16 3.45 -1.67
N ALA A 310 26.37 3.37 -2.24
CA ALA A 310 27.43 2.44 -1.79
C ALA A 310 27.08 0.94 -1.88
N GLY A 311 26.13 0.56 -2.74
CA GLY A 311 25.98 -0.84 -3.14
C GLY A 311 27.14 -1.34 -4.00
N THR A 312 27.22 -2.65 -4.18
CA THR A 312 28.30 -3.33 -4.90
C THR A 312 28.35 -2.86 -6.36
N PRO A 313 29.53 -2.40 -6.87
CA PRO A 313 29.66 -1.95 -8.24
C PRO A 313 29.43 -3.10 -9.24
N CYS A 314 29.15 -2.74 -10.49
CA CYS A 314 28.98 -3.73 -11.54
C CYS A 314 30.28 -4.51 -11.79
N PRO A 315 30.22 -5.84 -11.92
CA PRO A 315 31.37 -6.63 -12.34
C PRO A 315 31.67 -6.39 -13.83
N GLU A 316 32.76 -6.98 -14.33
CA GLU A 316 33.15 -6.88 -15.74
C GLU A 316 32.02 -7.27 -16.69
N LEU A 317 31.83 -6.49 -17.76
CA LEU A 317 30.75 -6.68 -18.73
C LEU A 317 31.20 -7.41 -19.99
N GLU A 318 32.50 -7.60 -20.17
CA GLU A 318 33.12 -8.29 -21.28
C GLU A 318 34.08 -9.36 -20.75
N GLU A 319 34.11 -10.49 -21.42
CA GLU A 319 35.03 -11.58 -21.10
C GLU A 319 35.64 -12.11 -22.38
N GLN A 320 36.92 -12.43 -22.31
CA GLN A 320 37.68 -13.05 -23.39
C GLN A 320 38.26 -14.38 -22.93
N ALA A 321 38.29 -15.34 -23.85
CA ALA A 321 38.92 -16.63 -23.61
C ALA A 321 39.67 -17.08 -24.86
N GLU A 322 40.78 -17.79 -24.65
CA GLU A 322 41.51 -18.47 -25.71
C GLU A 322 40.66 -19.61 -26.30
N CYS A 323 40.86 -19.86 -27.60
CA CYS A 323 40.14 -20.88 -28.36
C CYS A 323 40.92 -21.30 -29.61
N MET A 324 40.50 -22.41 -30.23
CA MET A 324 41.01 -22.82 -31.54
C MET A 324 40.00 -22.41 -32.63
N PRO A 325 40.39 -21.62 -33.65
CA PRO A 325 39.46 -21.25 -34.72
C PRO A 325 38.93 -22.50 -35.43
N HIS A 326 37.63 -22.52 -35.72
CA HIS A 326 36.97 -23.70 -36.30
C HIS A 326 37.56 -24.12 -37.66
N SER A 327 38.09 -23.17 -38.43
CA SER A 327 38.84 -23.42 -39.67
C SER A 327 40.07 -24.31 -39.47
N CYS A 328 40.65 -24.32 -38.27
CA CYS A 328 41.85 -25.07 -37.93
C CYS A 328 41.54 -26.51 -37.47
N MET A 329 40.29 -26.79 -37.08
CA MET A 329 39.89 -28.13 -36.59
C MET A 329 39.74 -29.17 -37.71
N ARG A 330 39.77 -28.75 -38.99
CA ARG A 330 39.70 -29.63 -40.18
C ARG A 330 41.06 -29.99 -40.77
N LEU A 331 42.17 -29.63 -40.12
CA LEU A 331 43.53 -29.90 -40.57
C LEU A 331 44.23 -31.02 -39.77
N GLN A 332 43.46 -31.86 -39.07
CA GLN A 332 43.91 -33.10 -38.44
C GLN A 332 43.49 -34.31 -39.28
#